data_AF-A0AAJ2U6B7-F1
#
_entry.id   AF-A0AAJ2U6B7-F1
#
_cell.length_a   1.000
_cell.length_b   1.000
_cell.length_c   1.000
_cell.angle_alpha   90.00
_cell.angle_beta   90.00
_cell.angle_gamma   90.00
#
_symmetry.space_group_name_H-M   'P 1'
#
loop_
_entity.id
_entity.type
_entity.pdbx_description
1 polymer ?
#
loop_
_entity_poly.entity_id
_entity_poly.type
_entity_poly.pdbx_seq_one_letter_code
_entity_poly.pdbx_strand_id
1 'polypeptide(L)' 'TVVEMQPERKVTFVHAAANGKVHALRDEVEELAQLQNVASYFFYDSPTEEDRKNNRFDVEGYITREWLEKNIPTK' A
#
# COMPACT_ATOMS: atom_id res chain seq x y z
N THR A 1 10.07 6.97 -11.85
CA THR A 1 9.74 6.79 -10.41
C THR A 1 11.00 6.47 -9.61
N VAL A 2 11.04 6.69 -8.29
CA VAL A 2 12.23 6.41 -7.43
C VAL A 2 12.78 5.00 -7.63
N VAL A 3 11.87 4.05 -7.91
CA VAL A 3 12.16 2.64 -8.21
C VAL A 3 13.01 2.46 -9.46
N GLU A 4 12.79 3.26 -10.50
CA GLU A 4 13.57 3.24 -11.75
C GLU A 4 14.93 3.91 -11.60
N MET A 5 15.01 4.95 -10.76
CA MET A 5 16.28 5.65 -10.51
C MET A 5 17.18 4.89 -9.51
N GLN A 6 16.60 4.06 -8.63
CA GLN A 6 17.33 3.31 -7.61
C GLN A 6 16.78 1.87 -7.45
N PRO A 7 17.11 0.95 -8.38
CA PRO A 7 16.59 -0.41 -8.37
C PRO A 7 17.01 -1.22 -7.12
N GLU A 8 18.14 -0.90 -6.51
CA GLU A 8 18.63 -1.58 -5.30
C GLU A 8 17.94 -1.12 -4.01
N ARG A 9 17.18 -0.01 -4.06
CA ARG A 9 16.51 0.53 -2.87
C ARG A 9 15.14 -0.11 -2.71
N LYS A 10 14.95 -0.80 -1.59
CA LYS A 10 13.62 -1.30 -1.20
C LYS A 10 12.72 -0.12 -0.88
N VAL A 11 11.63 0.03 -1.62
CA VAL A 11 10.63 1.07 -1.42
C VAL A 11 9.39 0.43 -0.84
N THR A 12 8.97 0.87 0.34
CA THR A 12 7.69 0.47 0.90
C THR A 12 6.71 1.62 0.72
N PHE A 13 5.69 1.40 -0.09
CA PHE A 13 4.60 2.34 -0.30
C PHE A 13 3.46 1.98 0.63
N VAL A 14 3.12 2.87 1.56
CA VAL A 14 2.00 2.69 2.47
C VAL A 14 0.99 3.79 2.18
N HIS A 15 -0.22 3.40 1.82
CA HIS A 15 -1.28 4.36 1.51
C HIS A 15 -2.53 4.08 2.33
N ALA A 16 -2.94 5.09 3.09
CA ALA A 16 -4.21 5.09 3.80
C ALA A 16 -5.23 5.95 3.04
N ALA A 17 -6.35 5.34 2.69
CA ALA A 17 -7.47 5.99 2.00
C ALA A 17 -8.77 5.69 2.73
N ALA A 18 -9.81 6.50 2.51
CA ALA A 18 -11.11 6.23 3.14
C ALA A 18 -11.78 4.97 2.56
N ASN A 19 -11.63 4.74 1.25
CA ASN A 19 -12.20 3.61 0.51
C ASN A 19 -11.53 3.48 -0.88
N GLY A 20 -11.79 2.38 -1.59
CA GLY A 20 -11.23 2.16 -2.93
C GLY A 20 -11.78 3.08 -4.01
N LYS A 21 -12.90 3.78 -3.75
CA LYS A 21 -13.46 4.80 -4.65
C LYS A 21 -12.65 6.09 -4.68
N VAL A 22 -12.05 6.48 -3.56
CA VAL A 22 -11.17 7.65 -3.47
C VAL A 22 -9.69 7.29 -3.59
N HIS A 23 -9.39 6.02 -3.87
CA HIS A 23 -8.03 5.53 -4.06
C HIS A 23 -7.51 5.92 -5.44
N ALA A 24 -7.10 7.17 -5.58
CA ALA A 24 -6.37 7.64 -6.74
C ALA A 24 -5.00 6.95 -6.81
N LEU A 25 -4.55 6.57 -8.01
CA LEU A 25 -3.26 5.93 -8.32
C LEU A 25 -3.10 4.44 -7.95
N ARG A 26 -4.20 3.71 -7.70
CA ARG A 26 -4.13 2.27 -7.40
C ARG A 26 -3.43 1.46 -8.50
N ASP A 27 -3.89 1.60 -9.76
CA ASP A 27 -3.33 0.86 -10.90
C ASP A 27 -1.83 1.08 -11.02
N GLU A 28 -1.39 2.33 -10.93
CA GLU A 28 0.02 2.70 -11.05
C GLU A 28 0.87 2.14 -9.89
N VAL A 29 0.31 2.07 -8.68
CA VAL A 29 0.97 1.44 -7.53
C VAL A 29 0.99 -0.08 -7.65
N GLU A 30 -0.06 -0.73 -8.17
CA GLU A 30 -0.08 -2.17 -8.44
C GLU A 30 0.94 -2.55 -9.51
N GLU A 31 1.05 -1.77 -10.59
CA GLU A 31 2.09 -1.95 -11.61
C GLU A 31 3.49 -1.80 -11.02
N LEU A 32 3.70 -0.79 -10.15
CA LEU A 32 4.97 -0.61 -9.45
C LEU A 32 5.24 -1.71 -8.43
N ALA A 33 4.22 -2.25 -7.76
CA ALA A 33 4.34 -3.34 -6.80
C ALA A 33 4.71 -4.68 -7.44
N GLN A 34 4.54 -4.84 -8.76
CA GLN A 34 5.09 -5.98 -9.48
C GLN A 34 6.63 -6.01 -9.50
N LEU A 35 7.27 -4.86 -9.24
CA LEU A 35 8.72 -4.77 -9.13
C LEU A 35 9.15 -5.37 -7.79
N GLN A 36 10.11 -6.30 -7.79
CA GLN A 36 10.54 -7.04 -6.59
C GLN A 36 11.09 -6.16 -5.45
N ASN A 37 11.44 -4.92 -5.76
CA ASN A 37 11.95 -3.94 -4.80
C ASN A 37 10.87 -3.00 -4.24
N VAL A 38 9.61 -3.18 -4.62
CA VAL A 38 8.49 -2.37 -4.13
C VAL A 38 7.52 -3.24 -3.35
N ALA A 39 7.18 -2.79 -2.14
CA ALA A 39 6.10 -3.38 -1.36
C ALA A 39 5.00 -2.33 -1.18
N SER A 40 3.78 -2.62 -1.66
CA SER A 40 2.62 -1.75 -1.48
C SER A 40 1.72 -2.29 -0.37
N TYR A 41 1.26 -1.41 0.52
CA TYR A 41 0.29 -1.72 1.55
C TYR A 41 -0.83 -0.70 1.57
N PHE A 42 -2.06 -1.19 1.54
CA PHE A 42 -3.26 -0.36 1.46
C PHE A 42 -4.10 -0.44 2.73
N PHE A 43 -4.40 0.72 3.31
CA PHE A 43 -5.17 0.87 4.55
C PHE A 43 -6.47 1.58 4.29
N TYR A 44 -7.62 0.93 4.51
CA TYR A 44 -8.94 1.55 4.32
C TYR A 44 -9.63 1.79 5.65
N ASP A 45 -9.95 3.05 5.95
CA ASP A 45 -10.73 3.41 7.15
C ASP A 45 -12.19 2.93 7.06
N SER A 46 -12.82 3.08 5.89
CA SER A 46 -14.22 2.72 5.65
C SER A 46 -14.37 2.01 4.29
N PRO A 47 -13.84 0.78 4.14
CA PRO A 47 -13.91 0.05 2.88
C PRO A 47 -15.36 -0.18 2.45
N THR A 48 -15.63 -0.02 1.16
CA THR A 48 -16.96 -0.34 0.62
C THR A 48 -17.16 -1.86 0.54
N GLU A 49 -18.41 -2.32 0.44
CA GLU A 49 -18.68 -3.76 0.23
C GLU A 49 -18.00 -4.30 -1.03
N GLU A 50 -17.90 -3.48 -2.08
CA GLU A 50 -17.16 -3.82 -3.30
C GLU A 50 -15.65 -3.98 -3.02
N ASP A 51 -15.08 -3.14 -2.16
CA ASP A 51 -13.67 -3.25 -1.75
C ASP A 51 -13.41 -4.52 -0.95
N ARG A 52 -14.29 -4.83 0.01
CA ARG A 52 -14.21 -6.08 0.80
C ARG A 52 -14.34 -7.30 -0.09
N LYS A 53 -15.28 -7.28 -1.04
CA LYS A 53 -15.53 -8.40 -1.94
C LYS A 53 -14.37 -8.63 -2.92
N ASN A 54 -13.71 -7.56 -3.35
CA ASN A 54 -12.57 -7.60 -4.26
C ASN A 54 -11.21 -7.62 -3.53
N ASN A 55 -11.17 -7.77 -2.20
CA ASN A 55 -9.93 -7.68 -1.38
C ASN A 55 -9.04 -6.50 -1.79
N ARG A 56 -9.64 -5.32 -1.86
CA ARG A 56 -8.97 -4.11 -2.36
C ARG A 56 -8.06 -3.42 -1.36
N PHE A 57 -8.01 -3.88 -0.12
CA PHE A 57 -7.16 -3.35 0.94
C PHE A 57 -6.43 -4.50 1.66
N ASP A 58 -5.27 -4.19 2.23
CA ASP A 58 -4.52 -5.12 3.09
C ASP A 58 -4.99 -5.05 4.53
N VAL A 59 -5.24 -3.82 5.02
CA VAL A 59 -5.60 -3.56 6.41
C VAL A 59 -6.82 -2.65 6.48
N GLU A 60 -7.79 -3.03 7.30
CA GLU A 60 -8.91 -2.17 7.63
C GLU A 60 -8.54 -1.30 8.85
N GLY A 61 -8.73 0.01 8.73
CA GLY A 61 -8.43 0.99 9.77
C GLY A 61 -7.19 1.85 9.50
N TYR A 62 -6.61 2.37 10.58
CA TYR A 62 -5.51 3.34 10.54
C TYR A 62 -4.14 2.67 10.56
N ILE A 63 -3.15 3.35 9.97
CA ILE A 63 -1.75 2.97 10.10
C ILE A 63 -1.35 3.16 11.57
N THR A 64 -1.08 2.06 12.26
CA THR A 64 -0.57 2.09 13.63
C THR A 64 0.95 2.00 13.65
N ARG A 65 1.54 2.58 14.70
CA ARG A 65 2.99 2.49 14.95
C ARG A 65 3.45 1.03 15.06
N GLU A 66 2.69 0.21 15.76
CA GLU A 66 2.98 -1.23 15.91
C GLU A 66 3.03 -1.94 14.56
N TRP A 67 2.14 -1.57 13.63
CA TRP A 67 2.16 -2.13 12.28
C TRP A 67 3.40 -1.70 11.51
N LEU A 68 3.78 -0.42 11.60
CA LEU A 68 5.00 0.09 10.96
C LEU A 68 6.23 -0.64 11.51
N GLU A 69 6.37 -0.78 12.83
CA GLU A 69 7.52 -1.46 13.44
C GLU A 69 7.59 -2.96 13.08
N LYS A 70 6.45 -3.60 12.83
CA LYS A 70 6.39 -5.01 12.45
C LYS A 70 6.64 -5.27 10.97
N ASN A 71 6.18 -4.37 10.09
CA ASN A 71 6.18 -4.58 8.63
C ASN A 71 7.24 -3.76 7.89
N ILE A 72 7.70 -2.66 8.46
CA ILE A 72 8.78 -1.84 7.89
C ILE A 72 10.08 -2.26 8.58
N PRO A 73 11.08 -2.77 7.85
CA PRO A 73 12.39 -3.04 8.44
C PRO A 73 13.06 -1.71 8.77
N THR A 74 13.04 -1.33 10.05
CA THR A 74 13.91 -0.26 10.58
C THR A 74 15.35 -0.77 10.56
N LYS A 75 16.14 -0.21 9.65
CA LYS A 75 17.58 -0.46 9.54
C LYS A 75 18.36 0.38 10.53
#